data_AF-A0A9W9DNC7-F1
#
_entry.id   AF-A0A9W9DNC7-F1
#
_cell.length_a   1.000
_cell.length_b   1.000
_cell.length_c   1.000
_cell.angle_alpha   90.00
_cell.angle_beta   90.00
_cell.angle_gamma   90.00
#
_symmetry.space_group_name_H-M   'P 1'
#
loop_
_entity.id
_entity.type
_entity.pdbx_description
1 polymer ?
#
loop_
_entity_poly.entity_id
_entity_poly.type
_entity_poly.pdbx_seq_one_letter_code
_entity_poly.pdbx_strand_id
1 'polypeptide(L)'
;MVEPDIKIGESDASAVISIPPGWKTDIVYTFKQAYKQGISETYPSEGDPDDEQFNYHLNDKVGELGTSTIFPRKDKFNLSLGFRHERSQDPSTKLGVLKEIGSDSLTFTILSRDKPGSTCALDISTSDMYAKIHLLNTTPPPQTGPGHAESASESELTAPKKGAQTLDDFSKDSGIDPDKLIPGPLYHPPPELKDLPIAIIGAGAAGLYTAMILDSLGIKYEILEGSGRH
;
A
#
# COMPACT_ATOMS: atom_id res chain seq x y z
N MET A 1 1.25 22.58 3.38
CA MET A 1 0.54 21.33 3.03
C MET A 1 -0.38 20.99 4.19
N VAL A 2 -1.60 20.51 3.94
CA VAL A 2 -2.49 20.11 5.03
C VAL A 2 -1.97 18.78 5.57
N GLU A 3 -1.68 18.71 6.87
CA GLU A 3 -1.29 17.46 7.52
C GLU A 3 -2.50 16.58 7.79
N PRO A 4 -2.34 15.24 7.77
CA PRO A 4 -3.34 14.33 8.30
C PRO A 4 -3.63 14.60 9.79
N ASP A 5 -4.90 14.49 10.17
CA ASP A 5 -5.39 14.69 11.54
C ASP A 5 -6.13 13.44 12.03
N ILE A 6 -6.18 13.22 13.35
CA ILE A 6 -6.84 12.06 13.95
C ILE A 6 -7.79 12.49 15.07
N LYS A 7 -8.98 11.89 15.08
CA LYS A 7 -9.99 12.06 16.13
C LYS A 7 -10.34 10.71 16.73
N ILE A 8 -10.42 10.64 18.06
CA ILE A 8 -10.77 9.41 18.78
C ILE A 8 -12.22 9.48 19.25
N GLY A 9 -12.99 8.44 18.94
CA GLY A 9 -14.33 8.19 19.45
C GLY A 9 -14.24 7.49 20.81
N GLU A 10 -14.40 8.26 21.89
CA GLU A 10 -14.29 7.72 23.25
C GLU A 10 -15.46 6.79 23.64
N SER A 11 -16.57 6.82 22.90
CA SER A 11 -17.77 6.03 23.19
C SER A 11 -17.77 4.64 22.56
N ASP A 12 -17.03 4.43 21.48
CA ASP A 12 -17.17 3.25 20.62
C ASP A 12 -15.83 2.62 20.22
N ALA A 13 -14.72 3.04 20.84
CA ALA A 13 -13.38 2.58 20.52
C ALA A 13 -13.05 2.76 19.03
N SER A 14 -13.45 3.92 18.47
CA SER A 14 -13.17 4.25 17.08
C SER A 14 -12.11 5.34 16.94
N ALA A 15 -11.47 5.38 15.78
CA ALA A 15 -10.57 6.46 15.40
C ALA A 15 -10.84 6.86 13.95
N VAL A 16 -10.94 8.16 13.70
CA VAL A 16 -11.15 8.71 12.36
C VAL A 16 -9.94 9.54 11.98
N ILE A 17 -9.25 9.13 10.91
CA ILE A 17 -8.08 9.79 10.38
C ILE A 17 -8.50 10.54 9.12
N SER A 18 -8.35 11.86 9.13
CA SER A 18 -8.61 12.74 7.99
C SER A 18 -7.37 12.78 7.10
N ILE A 19 -7.41 12.09 5.97
CA ILE A 19 -6.28 11.93 5.04
C ILE A 19 -6.42 12.93 3.87
N PRO A 20 -5.48 13.88 3.71
CA PRO A 20 -5.47 14.81 2.59
C PRO A 20 -5.17 14.12 1.25
N PRO A 21 -5.43 14.80 0.12
CA PRO A 21 -5.00 14.33 -1.19
C PRO A 21 -3.50 14.04 -1.27
N GLY A 22 -3.12 13.06 -2.10
CA GLY A 22 -1.71 12.76 -2.39
C GLY A 22 -0.98 11.95 -1.32
N TRP A 23 -1.68 11.42 -0.31
CA TRP A 23 -1.06 10.55 0.71
C TRP A 23 -1.31 9.07 0.41
N LYS A 24 -0.24 8.27 0.29
CA LYS A 24 -0.32 6.81 0.32
C LYS A 24 -0.46 6.38 1.77
N THR A 25 -1.34 5.41 2.03
CA THR A 25 -1.60 4.89 3.37
C THR A 25 -1.31 3.40 3.43
N ASP A 26 -0.39 2.99 4.28
CA ASP A 26 -0.13 1.59 4.60
C ASP A 26 -0.49 1.34 6.06
N ILE A 27 -1.25 0.29 6.35
CA ILE A 27 -1.74 -0.03 7.68
C ILE A 27 -1.27 -1.42 8.06
N VAL A 28 -0.73 -1.55 9.27
CA VAL A 28 -0.37 -2.84 9.89
C VAL A 28 -1.19 -3.01 11.16
N TYR A 29 -1.94 -4.10 11.23
CA TYR A 29 -2.74 -4.49 12.38
C TYR A 29 -1.97 -5.53 13.20
N THR A 30 -2.00 -5.41 14.52
CA THR A 30 -1.36 -6.38 15.42
C THR A 30 -2.29 -6.73 16.57
N PHE A 31 -2.42 -8.03 16.83
CA PHE A 31 -3.27 -8.59 17.86
C PHE A 31 -2.44 -9.44 18.82
N LYS A 32 -2.44 -9.11 20.12
CA LYS A 32 -1.56 -9.76 21.10
C LYS A 32 -2.28 -10.72 22.04
N GLN A 33 -3.60 -10.76 21.98
CA GLN A 33 -4.38 -11.56 22.92
C GLN A 33 -4.78 -12.91 22.35
N ALA A 34 -5.06 -13.84 23.26
CA ALA A 34 -5.44 -15.22 22.95
C ALA A 34 -6.90 -15.39 22.51
N TYR A 35 -7.73 -14.38 22.73
CA TYR A 35 -9.14 -14.37 22.34
C TYR A 35 -9.34 -13.51 21.09
N LYS A 36 -10.53 -13.62 20.50
CA LYS A 36 -10.87 -12.94 19.25
C LYS A 36 -10.98 -11.42 19.44
N GLN A 37 -10.27 -10.72 18.58
CA GLN A 37 -10.09 -9.29 18.46
C GLN A 37 -10.28 -8.94 16.99
N GLY A 38 -10.89 -7.80 16.73
CA GLY A 38 -11.17 -7.33 15.38
C GLY A 38 -10.84 -5.86 15.23
N ILE A 39 -10.27 -5.49 14.08
CA ILE A 39 -10.17 -4.11 13.64
C ILE A 39 -10.96 -3.98 12.34
N SER A 40 -12.00 -3.16 12.35
CA SER A 40 -12.72 -2.77 11.13
C SER A 40 -12.07 -1.53 10.54
N GLU A 41 -11.98 -1.50 9.22
CA GLU A 41 -11.49 -0.40 8.41
C GLU A 41 -12.61 0.03 7.47
N THR A 42 -12.98 1.32 7.51
CA THR A 42 -13.99 1.89 6.61
C THR A 42 -13.48 3.17 5.97
N TYR A 43 -13.65 3.30 4.66
CA TYR A 43 -13.33 4.52 3.92
C TYR A 43 -14.13 4.57 2.61
N PRO A 44 -14.42 5.76 2.04
CA PRO A 44 -15.22 5.86 0.81
C PRO A 44 -14.54 5.16 -0.38
N SER A 45 -15.30 4.66 -1.34
CA SER A 45 -14.78 4.11 -2.59
C SER A 45 -14.18 5.20 -3.49
N GLU A 46 -13.19 4.84 -4.31
CA GLU A 46 -12.64 5.79 -5.27
C GLU A 46 -13.63 5.99 -6.43
N GLY A 47 -14.10 7.22 -6.62
CA GLY A 47 -15.04 7.59 -7.68
C GLY A 47 -16.51 7.59 -7.27
N ASP A 48 -16.85 7.04 -6.11
CA ASP A 48 -18.20 7.11 -5.52
C ASP A 48 -18.07 7.34 -4.00
N PRO A 49 -18.25 8.59 -3.52
CA PRO A 49 -18.13 8.90 -2.10
C PRO A 49 -19.31 8.40 -1.26
N ASP A 50 -20.42 7.98 -1.90
CA ASP A 50 -21.59 7.42 -1.22
C ASP A 50 -21.44 5.89 -1.02
N ASP A 51 -20.49 5.26 -1.70
CA ASP A 51 -20.09 3.86 -1.48
C ASP A 51 -18.91 3.77 -0.51
N GLU A 52 -18.93 2.80 0.39
CA GLU A 52 -17.89 2.61 1.40
C GLU A 52 -17.20 1.26 1.22
N GLN A 53 -15.87 1.28 1.21
CA GLN A 53 -15.08 0.08 1.37
C GLN A 53 -15.01 -0.29 2.84
N PHE A 54 -15.32 -1.54 3.14
CA PHE A 54 -15.29 -2.10 4.48
C PHE A 54 -14.39 -3.33 4.50
N ASN A 55 -13.29 -3.24 5.26
CA ASN A 55 -12.41 -4.39 5.54
C ASN A 55 -12.50 -4.76 7.02
N TYR A 56 -12.53 -6.04 7.32
CA TYR A 56 -12.55 -6.53 8.70
C TYR A 56 -11.38 -7.48 8.93
N HIS A 57 -10.51 -7.12 9.88
CA HIS A 57 -9.32 -7.86 10.23
C HIS A 57 -9.52 -8.52 11.58
N LEU A 58 -9.50 -9.86 11.61
CA LEU A 58 -9.63 -10.68 12.82
C LEU A 58 -8.30 -11.36 13.15
N ASN A 59 -8.05 -11.63 14.43
CA ASN A 59 -7.00 -12.56 14.84
C ASN A 59 -7.57 -13.98 14.96
N ASP A 60 -7.54 -14.74 13.87
CA ASP A 60 -7.83 -16.16 13.96
C ASP A 60 -6.71 -16.90 14.73
N LYS A 61 -5.50 -16.31 14.75
CA LYS A 61 -4.35 -16.79 15.54
C LYS A 61 -3.68 -15.66 16.32
N VAL A 62 -3.16 -15.99 17.50
CA VAL A 62 -2.39 -15.04 18.34
C VAL A 62 -1.13 -14.61 17.60
N GLY A 63 -0.88 -13.29 17.55
CA GLY A 63 0.28 -12.74 16.85
C GLY A 63 0.10 -12.63 15.33
N GLU A 64 -1.10 -12.89 14.81
CA GLU A 64 -1.43 -12.62 13.42
C GLU A 64 -1.30 -11.13 13.11
N LEU A 65 -0.75 -10.84 11.92
CA LEU A 65 -0.58 -9.50 11.40
C LEU A 65 -1.49 -9.35 10.20
N GLY A 66 -2.37 -8.36 10.24
CA GLY A 66 -3.12 -7.91 9.08
C GLY A 66 -2.40 -6.74 8.42
N THR A 67 -2.63 -6.55 7.12
CA THR A 67 -2.16 -5.37 6.39
C THR A 67 -3.23 -4.84 5.45
N SER A 68 -3.27 -3.52 5.27
CA SER A 68 -4.10 -2.83 4.27
C SER A 68 -3.27 -1.73 3.61
N THR A 69 -3.54 -1.46 2.33
CA THR A 69 -2.89 -0.37 1.59
C THR A 69 -3.95 0.41 0.81
N ILE A 70 -3.97 1.73 1.00
CA ILE A 70 -4.81 2.66 0.26
C ILE A 70 -3.90 3.55 -0.58
N PHE A 71 -4.15 3.55 -1.89
CA PHE A 71 -3.40 4.37 -2.84
C PHE A 71 -3.73 5.86 -2.65
N PRO A 72 -2.81 6.77 -3.03
CA PRO A 72 -3.06 8.20 -3.00
C PRO A 72 -4.31 8.59 -3.78
N ARG A 73 -5.12 9.47 -3.19
CA ARG A 73 -6.36 9.97 -3.79
C ARG A 73 -6.28 11.44 -4.16
N LYS A 74 -7.14 11.86 -5.09
CA LYS A 74 -7.28 13.27 -5.50
C LYS A 74 -8.02 14.11 -4.47
N ASP A 75 -8.95 13.49 -3.77
CA ASP A 75 -9.80 14.14 -2.78
C ASP A 75 -9.42 13.73 -1.36
N LYS A 76 -9.72 14.61 -0.41
CA LYS A 76 -9.63 14.30 1.01
C LYS A 76 -10.64 13.21 1.34
N PHE A 77 -10.23 12.25 2.18
CA PHE A 77 -11.13 11.23 2.70
C PHE A 77 -10.89 10.97 4.19
N ASN A 78 -11.84 10.30 4.82
CA ASN A 78 -11.72 9.83 6.20
C ASN A 78 -11.51 8.32 6.20
N LEU A 79 -10.49 7.88 6.93
CA LEU A 79 -10.25 6.48 7.28
C LEU A 79 -10.77 6.26 8.70
N SER A 80 -11.81 5.46 8.83
CA SER A 80 -12.40 5.09 10.12
C SER A 80 -11.90 3.71 10.53
N LEU A 81 -11.37 3.61 11.74
CA LEU A 81 -10.92 2.37 12.36
C LEU A 81 -11.77 2.07 13.58
N GLY A 82 -12.31 0.87 13.68
CA GLY A 82 -13.10 0.42 14.83
C GLY A 82 -12.44 -0.77 15.53
N PHE A 83 -12.22 -0.67 16.84
CA PHE A 83 -11.55 -1.71 17.63
C PHE A 83 -12.58 -2.54 18.40
N ARG A 84 -12.63 -3.85 18.16
CA ARG A 84 -13.61 -4.76 18.75
C ARG A 84 -12.95 -5.90 19.50
N HIS A 85 -13.49 -6.22 20.66
CA HIS A 85 -13.10 -7.37 21.46
C HIS A 85 -14.28 -8.33 21.57
N GLU A 86 -14.10 -9.59 21.20
CA GLU A 86 -15.13 -10.62 21.39
C GLU A 86 -14.94 -11.28 22.77
N ARG A 87 -15.35 -10.57 23.83
CA ARG A 87 -15.38 -11.07 25.20
C ARG A 87 -16.75 -10.91 25.83
N SER A 88 -16.96 -11.63 26.93
CA SER A 88 -18.16 -11.52 27.77
C SER A 88 -18.19 -10.25 28.64
N GLN A 89 -17.14 -9.44 28.62
CA GLN A 89 -17.01 -8.20 29.39
C GLN A 89 -16.83 -7.03 28.43
N ASP A 90 -17.36 -5.86 28.81
CA ASP A 90 -17.25 -4.64 28.02
C ASP A 90 -15.78 -4.16 27.97
N PRO A 91 -15.14 -4.12 26.80
CA PRO A 91 -13.75 -3.69 26.67
C PRO A 91 -13.60 -2.19 26.99
N SER A 92 -12.36 -1.72 27.14
CA SER A 92 -12.13 -0.28 27.21
C SER A 92 -12.45 0.36 25.86
N THR A 93 -13.22 1.44 25.88
CA THR A 93 -13.46 2.27 24.70
C THR A 93 -12.36 3.32 24.48
N LYS A 94 -11.42 3.42 25.43
CA LYS A 94 -10.35 4.42 25.42
C LYS A 94 -9.18 3.96 24.57
N LEU A 95 -8.92 4.70 23.49
CA LEU A 95 -7.76 4.47 22.63
C LEU A 95 -6.59 5.41 23.00
N GLY A 96 -5.37 4.90 22.89
CA GLY A 96 -4.15 5.69 22.91
C GLY A 96 -3.66 6.00 21.51
N VAL A 97 -2.99 7.15 21.31
CA VAL A 97 -2.42 7.53 20.01
C VAL A 97 -0.98 7.97 20.20
N LEU A 98 -0.09 7.36 19.42
CA LEU A 98 1.29 7.81 19.25
C LEU A 98 1.44 8.42 17.85
N LYS A 99 2.07 9.60 17.76
CA LYS A 99 2.34 10.31 16.50
C LYS A 99 3.86 10.39 16.30
N GLU A 100 4.35 9.87 15.19
CA GLU A 100 5.75 9.97 14.77
C GLU A 100 5.82 10.74 13.46
N ILE A 101 6.63 11.81 13.41
CA ILE A 101 6.75 12.70 12.25
C ILE A 101 8.09 12.43 11.55
N GLY A 102 8.03 12.10 10.26
CA GLY A 102 9.18 12.04 9.35
C GLY A 102 9.23 13.25 8.42
N SER A 103 10.22 13.30 7.51
CA SER A 103 10.35 14.39 6.54
C SER A 103 9.14 14.48 5.59
N ASP A 104 8.74 13.32 5.06
CA ASP A 104 7.66 13.17 4.07
C ASP A 104 6.65 12.10 4.48
N SER A 105 6.73 11.67 5.74
CA SER A 105 5.87 10.63 6.28
C SER A 105 5.34 11.00 7.65
N LEU A 106 4.21 10.42 7.98
CA LEU A 106 3.57 10.56 9.27
C LEU A 106 3.06 9.19 9.70
N THR A 107 3.41 8.76 10.91
CA THR A 107 2.92 7.49 11.45
C THR A 107 2.02 7.74 12.65
N PHE A 108 0.81 7.19 12.60
CA PHE A 108 -0.07 7.07 13.76
C PHE A 108 -0.05 5.63 14.27
N THR A 109 0.18 5.42 15.57
CA THR A 109 -0.05 4.13 16.21
C THR A 109 -1.21 4.25 17.18
N ILE A 110 -2.31 3.58 16.88
CA ILE A 110 -3.55 3.61 17.67
C ILE A 110 -3.62 2.34 18.50
N LEU A 111 -3.63 2.51 19.81
CA LEU A 111 -3.47 1.46 20.81
C LEU A 111 -4.80 1.21 21.51
N SER A 112 -5.20 -0.06 21.62
CA SER A 112 -6.39 -0.47 22.36
C SER A 112 -6.05 -1.38 23.54
N ARG A 113 -6.91 -1.38 24.57
CA ARG A 113 -6.83 -2.27 25.75
C ARG A 113 -8.18 -2.88 26.07
N ASP A 114 -8.16 -4.12 26.49
CA ASP A 114 -9.31 -4.94 26.87
C ASP A 114 -9.38 -5.12 28.38
N LYS A 115 -9.35 -4.01 29.11
CA LYS A 115 -9.59 -4.06 30.54
C LYS A 115 -10.54 -2.93 30.91
N PRO A 116 -11.78 -3.26 31.35
CA PRO A 116 -12.77 -2.26 31.74
C PRO A 116 -12.18 -1.24 32.71
N GLY A 117 -12.45 0.04 32.47
CA GLY A 117 -11.96 1.14 33.31
C GLY A 117 -10.46 1.43 33.21
N SER A 118 -9.71 0.74 32.34
CA SER A 118 -8.30 1.06 32.13
C SER A 118 -8.11 2.42 31.46
N THR A 119 -7.00 3.07 31.79
CA THR A 119 -6.53 4.23 31.05
C THR A 119 -6.12 3.84 29.63
N CYS A 120 -6.04 4.81 28.72
CA CYS A 120 -5.48 4.61 27.39
C CYS A 120 -4.10 3.92 27.49
N ALA A 121 -3.79 3.01 26.57
CA ALA A 121 -2.44 2.50 26.42
C ALA A 121 -1.51 3.66 26.00
N LEU A 122 -0.34 3.73 26.63
CA LEU A 122 0.66 4.76 26.35
C LEU A 122 1.81 4.21 25.49
N ASP A 123 1.88 2.89 25.33
CA ASP A 123 2.95 2.24 24.59
C ASP A 123 2.43 0.94 23.94
N ILE A 124 3.18 0.47 22.94
CA ILE A 124 2.86 -0.74 22.20
C ILE A 124 2.94 -1.99 23.10
N SER A 125 3.86 -2.05 24.07
CA SER A 125 4.08 -3.23 24.92
C SER A 125 2.91 -3.50 25.88
N THR A 126 2.19 -2.45 26.28
CA THR A 126 1.05 -2.53 27.20
C THR A 126 -0.29 -2.63 26.50
N SER A 127 -0.33 -2.49 25.17
CA SER A 127 -1.53 -2.59 24.34
C SER A 127 -1.88 -4.04 23.98
N ASP A 128 -3.17 -4.33 23.91
CA ASP A 128 -3.71 -5.65 23.57
C ASP A 128 -3.88 -5.86 22.07
N MET A 129 -4.20 -4.78 21.35
CA MET A 129 -4.14 -4.71 19.89
C MET A 129 -3.86 -3.28 19.45
N TYR A 130 -3.22 -3.13 18.30
CA TYR A 130 -2.99 -1.80 17.73
C TYR A 130 -3.03 -1.81 16.21
N ALA A 131 -3.32 -0.63 15.65
CA ALA A 131 -3.15 -0.33 14.24
C ALA A 131 -2.01 0.68 14.09
N LYS A 132 -1.05 0.39 13.21
CA LYS A 132 0.01 1.32 12.82
C LYS A 132 -0.26 1.79 11.39
N ILE A 133 -0.55 3.08 11.25
CA ILE A 133 -0.91 3.74 10.00
C ILE A 133 0.28 4.57 9.56
N HIS A 134 0.94 4.13 8.50
CA HIS A 134 2.04 4.82 7.84
C HIS A 134 1.50 5.62 6.67
N LEU A 135 1.57 6.94 6.78
CA LEU A 135 1.16 7.88 5.74
C LEU A 135 2.41 8.41 5.05
N LEU A 136 2.52 8.21 3.74
CA LEU A 136 3.60 8.74 2.91
C LEU A 136 3.03 9.80 1.98
N ASN A 137 3.54 11.01 2.07
CA ASN A 137 3.17 12.06 1.14
C ASN A 137 3.82 11.79 -0.23
N THR A 138 2.99 11.55 -1.24
CA THR A 138 3.42 11.28 -2.62
C THR A 138 3.30 12.52 -3.52
N THR A 139 2.75 13.61 -2.99
CA THR A 139 2.69 14.88 -3.71
C THR A 139 4.12 15.40 -3.86
N PRO A 140 4.61 15.69 -5.08
CA PRO A 140 5.94 16.24 -5.25
C PRO A 140 6.07 17.52 -4.41
N PRO A 141 7.22 17.73 -3.73
CA PRO A 141 7.44 18.97 -3.00
C PRO A 141 7.24 20.15 -3.98
N PRO A 142 6.61 21.26 -3.54
CA PRO A 142 6.48 22.43 -4.40
C PRO A 142 7.89 22.81 -4.86
N GLN A 143 8.14 22.74 -6.17
CA GLN A 143 9.42 23.16 -6.74
C GLN A 143 9.61 24.64 -6.43
N THR A 144 10.40 24.95 -5.41
CA THR A 144 10.91 26.29 -5.15
C THR A 144 12.03 26.57 -6.14
N GLY A 145 11.66 26.89 -7.38
CA GLY A 145 12.57 27.36 -8.42
C GLY A 145 12.03 28.64 -9.06
N PRO A 146 12.85 29.69 -9.23
CA PRO A 146 12.42 30.95 -9.84
C PRO A 146 12.37 30.76 -11.36
N GLY A 147 11.18 30.83 -11.95
CA GLY A 147 11.04 30.87 -13.39
C GLY A 147 9.68 30.39 -13.86
N HIS A 148 8.87 31.34 -14.31
CA HIS A 148 7.79 31.07 -15.26
C HIS A 148 8.31 30.16 -16.38
N ALA A 149 7.79 28.94 -16.47
CA ALA A 149 7.77 28.18 -17.71
C ALA A 149 6.35 28.30 -18.28
N GLU A 150 6.28 28.91 -19.47
CA GLU A 150 5.10 28.97 -20.32
C GLU A 150 4.43 27.60 -20.48
N SER A 151 3.10 27.61 -20.57
CA SER A 151 2.29 26.47 -20.95
C SER A 151 2.74 25.95 -22.32
N ALA A 152 3.41 24.80 -22.35
CA ALA A 152 3.64 24.08 -23.58
C ALA A 152 2.29 23.58 -24.12
N SER A 153 1.90 24.11 -25.27
CA SER A 153 0.76 23.63 -26.07
C SER A 153 0.84 22.12 -26.27
N GLU A 154 -0.25 21.42 -25.98
CA GLU A 154 -0.44 20.01 -26.36
C GLU A 154 -0.28 19.86 -27.88
N SER A 155 0.84 19.29 -28.33
CA SER A 155 0.95 18.79 -29.68
C SER A 155 0.36 17.37 -29.72
N GLU A 156 -0.68 17.19 -30.53
CA GLU A 156 -1.28 15.88 -30.84
C GLU A 156 -0.24 14.92 -31.44
N LEU A 157 0.38 14.11 -30.59
CA LEU A 157 1.14 12.93 -31.00
C LEU A 157 0.28 11.70 -30.74
N THR A 158 0.05 10.91 -31.79
CA THR A 158 -0.76 9.69 -31.76
C THR A 158 -0.19 8.67 -30.76
N ALA A 159 -1.04 7.82 -30.18
CA ALA A 159 -0.70 6.83 -29.14
C ALA A 159 0.62 6.04 -29.35
N PRO A 160 0.96 5.55 -30.57
CA PRO A 160 2.25 4.85 -30.77
C PRO A 160 3.47 5.78 -30.63
N LYS A 161 3.34 7.07 -30.96
CA LYS A 161 4.41 8.06 -30.80
C LYS A 161 4.59 8.50 -29.35
N LYS A 162 3.50 8.56 -28.56
CA LYS A 162 3.57 8.74 -27.10
C LYS A 162 4.34 7.60 -26.43
N GLY A 163 4.08 6.35 -26.82
CA GLY A 163 4.79 5.19 -26.27
C GLY A 163 6.31 5.24 -26.51
N ALA A 164 6.73 5.58 -27.73
CA ALA A 164 8.14 5.71 -28.07
C ALA A 164 8.82 6.87 -27.31
N GLN A 165 8.16 8.03 -27.21
CA GLN A 165 8.69 9.16 -26.41
C GLN A 165 8.84 8.81 -24.93
N THR A 166 7.88 8.08 -24.35
CA THR A 166 7.93 7.72 -22.94
C THR A 166 9.10 6.78 -22.63
N LEU A 167 9.44 5.87 -23.56
CA LEU A 167 10.61 4.97 -23.43
C LEU A 167 11.94 5.72 -23.59
N ASP A 168 11.99 6.68 -24.51
CA ASP A 168 13.17 7.55 -24.69
C ASP A 168 13.42 8.43 -23.46
N ASP A 169 12.36 9.00 -22.89
CA ASP A 169 12.44 9.85 -21.70
C ASP A 169 12.83 9.02 -20.46
N PHE A 170 12.26 7.82 -20.30
CA PHE A 170 12.68 6.88 -19.24
C PHE A 170 14.15 6.50 -19.37
N SER A 171 14.63 6.23 -20.59
CA SER A 171 16.02 5.85 -20.83
C SER A 171 16.98 7.00 -20.48
N LYS A 172 16.64 8.24 -20.82
CA LYS A 172 17.43 9.44 -20.51
C LYS A 172 17.49 9.74 -19.02
N ASP A 173 16.39 9.53 -18.30
CA ASP A 173 16.27 9.89 -16.87
C ASP A 173 16.66 8.75 -15.92
N SER A 174 16.85 7.53 -16.43
CA SER A 174 17.26 6.37 -15.63
C SER A 174 18.64 6.52 -14.98
N GLY A 175 19.47 7.46 -15.45
CA GLY A 175 20.87 7.60 -15.04
C GLY A 175 21.76 6.42 -15.46
N ILE A 176 21.22 5.47 -16.22
CA ILE A 176 21.94 4.31 -16.74
C ILE A 176 22.54 4.70 -18.08
N ASP A 177 23.87 4.82 -18.08
CA ASP A 177 24.66 5.04 -19.28
C ASP A 177 24.54 3.81 -20.20
N PRO A 178 23.89 3.91 -21.38
CA PRO A 178 23.64 2.76 -22.24
C PRO A 178 24.95 2.12 -22.75
N ASP A 179 26.02 2.90 -22.85
CA ASP A 179 27.34 2.41 -23.24
C ASP A 179 28.02 1.61 -22.11
N LYS A 180 27.51 1.70 -20.88
CA LYS A 180 27.92 0.88 -19.73
C LYS A 180 27.02 -0.33 -19.51
N LEU A 181 25.99 -0.53 -20.34
CA LEU A 181 25.21 -1.77 -20.34
C LEU A 181 26.07 -2.89 -20.95
N ILE A 182 26.92 -3.47 -20.11
CA ILE A 182 27.54 -4.75 -20.40
C ILE A 182 26.45 -5.82 -20.32
N PRO A 183 26.20 -6.60 -21.40
CA PRO A 183 25.36 -7.78 -21.32
C PRO A 183 25.87 -8.62 -20.15
N GLY A 184 24.97 -8.94 -19.21
CA GLY A 184 25.32 -9.85 -18.11
C GLY A 184 25.89 -11.15 -18.67
N PRO A 185 26.70 -11.87 -17.88
CA PRO A 185 27.20 -13.18 -18.31
C PRO A 185 26.03 -14.04 -18.78
N LEU A 186 26.18 -14.69 -19.92
CA LEU A 186 25.18 -15.63 -20.44
C LEU A 186 24.87 -16.63 -19.34
N TYR A 187 23.61 -16.64 -18.90
CA TYR A 187 23.18 -17.60 -17.91
C TYR A 187 23.21 -19.00 -18.53
N HIS A 188 23.96 -19.90 -17.90
CA HIS A 188 23.96 -21.31 -18.25
C HIS A 188 23.19 -22.05 -17.15
N PRO A 189 21.94 -22.49 -17.41
CA PRO A 189 21.21 -23.26 -16.42
C PRO A 189 21.98 -24.53 -16.06
N PRO A 190 22.00 -24.93 -14.77
CA PRO A 190 22.42 -26.27 -14.37
C PRO A 190 21.72 -27.34 -15.23
N PRO A 191 22.40 -28.44 -15.58
CA PRO A 191 21.81 -29.49 -16.43
C PRO A 191 20.46 -29.99 -15.91
N GLU A 192 20.26 -30.08 -14.59
CA GLU A 192 18.97 -30.47 -13.99
C GLU A 192 17.81 -29.50 -14.23
N LEU A 193 18.07 -28.22 -14.53
CA LEU A 193 17.05 -27.19 -14.74
C LEU A 193 16.73 -26.95 -16.21
N LYS A 194 17.60 -27.39 -17.13
CA LYS A 194 17.47 -27.15 -18.57
C LYS A 194 16.19 -27.74 -19.17
N ASP A 195 15.73 -28.86 -18.60
CA ASP A 195 14.59 -29.63 -19.11
C ASP A 195 13.31 -29.47 -18.26
N LEU A 196 13.35 -28.70 -17.17
CA LEU A 196 12.18 -28.47 -16.33
C LEU A 196 11.28 -27.39 -16.95
N PRO A 197 10.03 -27.73 -17.36
CA PRO A 197 9.11 -26.74 -17.88
C PRO A 197 8.65 -25.81 -16.75
N ILE A 198 8.79 -24.50 -16.95
CA ILE A 198 8.24 -23.50 -16.04
C ILE A 198 6.78 -23.23 -16.44
N ALA A 199 5.85 -23.40 -15.51
CA ALA A 199 4.47 -22.98 -15.72
C ALA A 199 4.25 -21.55 -15.19
N ILE A 200 3.77 -20.67 -16.06
CA ILE A 200 3.36 -19.30 -15.73
C ILE A 200 1.84 -19.28 -15.66
N ILE A 201 1.27 -18.95 -14.49
CA ILE A 201 -0.18 -18.80 -14.33
C ILE A 201 -0.51 -17.31 -14.43
N GLY A 202 -1.18 -16.92 -15.52
CA GLY A 202 -1.57 -15.55 -15.86
C GLY A 202 -0.74 -14.94 -16.99
N ALA A 203 -1.41 -14.48 -18.05
CA ALA A 203 -0.85 -13.80 -19.23
C ALA A 203 -1.03 -12.26 -19.16
N GLY A 204 -1.10 -11.70 -17.95
CA GLY A 204 -0.99 -10.26 -17.74
C GLY A 204 0.43 -9.72 -17.99
N ALA A 205 0.63 -8.42 -17.78
CA ALA A 205 1.92 -7.76 -18.03
C ALA A 205 3.11 -8.46 -17.35
N ALA A 206 2.95 -8.88 -16.09
CA ALA A 206 3.98 -9.60 -15.35
C ALA A 206 4.29 -10.99 -15.94
N GLY A 207 3.25 -11.73 -16.35
CA GLY A 207 3.41 -13.07 -16.94
C GLY A 207 4.09 -13.03 -18.29
N LEU A 208 3.71 -12.07 -19.15
CA LEU A 208 4.32 -11.87 -20.46
C LEU A 208 5.79 -11.41 -20.34
N TYR A 209 6.10 -10.53 -19.39
CA TYR A 209 7.48 -10.08 -19.17
C TYR A 209 8.37 -11.24 -18.67
N THR A 210 7.82 -12.08 -17.79
CA THR A 210 8.50 -13.30 -17.32
C THR A 210 8.79 -14.24 -18.49
N ALA A 211 7.79 -14.49 -19.35
CA ALA A 211 7.94 -15.32 -20.54
C ALA A 211 9.04 -14.79 -21.49
N MET A 212 9.08 -13.48 -21.75
CA MET A 212 10.11 -12.85 -22.59
C MET A 212 11.53 -13.08 -22.03
N ILE A 213 11.71 -13.00 -20.71
CA ILE A 213 13.00 -13.29 -20.07
C ILE A 213 13.36 -14.77 -20.25
N LEU A 214 12.43 -15.69 -19.97
CA LEU A 214 12.69 -17.13 -20.09
C LEU A 214 13.04 -17.53 -21.53
N ASP A 215 12.36 -16.94 -22.52
CA ASP A 215 12.65 -17.14 -23.94
C ASP A 215 14.07 -16.65 -24.29
N SER A 216 14.46 -15.46 -23.80
CA SER A 216 15.82 -14.92 -24.01
C SER A 216 16.93 -15.79 -23.40
N LEU A 217 16.60 -16.58 -22.38
CA LEU A 217 17.50 -17.51 -21.71
C LEU A 217 17.45 -18.93 -22.31
N GLY A 218 16.57 -19.19 -23.29
CA GLY A 218 16.36 -20.51 -23.86
C GLY A 218 15.74 -21.51 -22.88
N ILE A 219 15.03 -21.03 -21.86
CA ILE A 219 14.36 -21.85 -20.85
C ILE A 219 12.92 -22.11 -21.30
N LYS A 220 12.51 -23.38 -21.33
CA LYS A 220 11.16 -23.76 -21.74
C LYS A 220 10.12 -23.33 -20.69
N TYR A 221 9.03 -22.76 -21.17
CA TYR A 221 7.89 -22.38 -20.33
C TYR A 221 6.56 -22.64 -21.02
N GLU A 222 5.49 -22.65 -20.22
CA GLU A 222 4.10 -22.71 -20.66
C GLU A 222 3.30 -21.65 -19.91
N ILE A 223 2.44 -20.91 -20.63
CA ILE A 223 1.57 -19.89 -20.02
C ILE A 223 0.14 -20.44 -19.97
N LEU A 224 -0.44 -20.43 -18.78
CA LEU A 224 -1.83 -20.79 -18.52
C LEU A 224 -2.59 -19.53 -18.13
N GLU A 225 -3.51 -19.07 -18.97
CA GLU A 225 -4.35 -17.90 -18.71
C GLU A 225 -5.79 -18.33 -18.44
N GLY A 226 -6.36 -17.83 -17.35
CA GLY A 226 -7.71 -18.19 -16.92
C GLY A 226 -8.81 -17.50 -17.72
N SER A 227 -8.51 -16.41 -18.42
CA SER A 227 -9.50 -15.71 -19.24
C SER A 227 -9.73 -16.41 -20.59
N GLY A 228 -10.99 -16.59 -20.97
CA GLY A 228 -11.40 -17.07 -22.30
C GLY A 228 -11.26 -16.02 -23.41
N ARG A 229 -10.40 -15.01 -23.22
CA ARG A 229 -10.10 -14.01 -24.23
C ARG A 229 -9.08 -14.64 -25.19
N HIS A 230 -9.59 -15.19 -26.28
CA HIS A 230 -8.80 -15.66 -27.43
C HIS A 230 -8.57 -14.53 -28.42
#